data_AF-A0AAV8ZXK0-F1
#
_entry.id   AF-A0AAV8ZXK0-F1
#
_cell.length_a   1.000
_cell.length_b   1.000
_cell.length_c   1.000
_cell.angle_alpha   90.00
_cell.angle_beta   90.00
_cell.angle_gamma   90.00
#
_symmetry.space_group_name_H-M   'P 1'
#
loop_
_entity.id
_entity.type
_entity.pdbx_description
1 polymer ?
#
loop_
_entity_poly.entity_id
_entity_poly.type
_entity_poly.pdbx_seq_one_letter_code
_entity_poly.pdbx_strand_id
1 'polypeptide(L)'
;MMMLLKKPSYSWWFDSHNSPRRSSWLMSTLSDLDEKTKVMLKLIEQDADSFAQRAEMYYKKRPELVTMVEDFYRAHRSLAEQYDQLKLESEQEEEITKEEVSNKIDVSEFVKLGKDLEILKEKNKVMKAELMDKDEEKREVIRQLSMALEILKEENICLKKCIKDSTKKKGLFEFNAKWKKSIFSGKLFGGNSKFQPIVAL
;
A
#
# COMPACT_ATOMS: atom_id res chain seq x y z
N MET A 1 18.01 -23.63 -15.61
CA MET A 1 17.65 -22.21 -15.50
C MET A 1 16.38 -22.14 -14.68
N MET A 2 16.48 -21.81 -13.39
CA MET A 2 15.35 -21.83 -12.46
C MET A 2 14.58 -20.52 -12.65
N MET A 3 13.38 -20.59 -13.25
CA MET A 3 12.51 -19.42 -13.33
C MET A 3 12.12 -19.05 -11.90
N LEU A 4 12.64 -17.93 -11.40
CA LEU A 4 12.13 -17.28 -10.20
C LEU A 4 10.65 -16.95 -10.46
N LEU A 5 9.74 -17.83 -10.02
CA LEU A 5 8.33 -17.47 -9.90
C LEU A 5 8.29 -16.23 -9.03
N LYS A 6 8.00 -15.10 -9.66
CA LYS A 6 7.88 -13.80 -9.02
C LYS A 6 6.81 -13.97 -7.93
N LYS A 7 7.21 -13.96 -6.67
CA LYS A 7 6.25 -14.06 -5.56
C LYS A 7 5.26 -12.91 -5.72
N PRO A 8 3.95 -13.20 -5.77
CA PRO A 8 2.97 -12.15 -5.92
C PRO A 8 3.09 -11.18 -4.74
N SER A 9 2.98 -9.88 -5.03
CA SER A 9 3.26 -8.78 -4.10
C SER A 9 2.43 -8.83 -2.81
N TYR A 10 1.38 -9.64 -2.82
CA TYR A 10 0.48 -9.75 -1.70
C TYR A 10 0.98 -10.71 -0.62
N SER A 11 1.84 -11.71 -0.88
CA SER A 11 2.23 -12.80 0.07
C SER A 11 2.32 -12.45 1.57
N TRP A 12 2.83 -11.26 1.92
CA TRP A 12 2.94 -10.77 3.30
C TRP A 12 1.60 -10.56 4.03
N TRP A 13 0.49 -10.40 3.32
CA TRP A 13 -0.86 -10.23 3.90
C TRP A 13 -1.42 -11.48 4.59
N PHE A 14 -0.94 -12.67 4.22
CA PHE A 14 -1.39 -13.98 4.72
C PHE A 14 -0.40 -14.53 5.75
N ASP A 15 0.87 -14.07 5.71
CA ASP A 15 1.94 -14.52 6.62
C ASP A 15 1.82 -13.89 8.03
N SER A 16 0.78 -13.10 8.27
CA SER A 16 0.52 -12.55 9.59
C SER A 16 -0.47 -13.44 10.32
N HIS A 17 -0.04 -13.96 11.48
CA HIS A 17 -0.87 -14.42 12.61
C HIS A 17 -0.95 -15.92 12.93
N ASN A 18 0.20 -16.55 13.19
CA ASN A 18 0.23 -17.69 14.12
C ASN A 18 0.37 -17.18 15.56
N SER A 19 -0.74 -16.80 16.17
CA SER A 19 -0.79 -16.59 17.62
C SER A 19 -1.29 -17.87 18.29
N PRO A 20 -0.54 -18.45 19.24
CA PRO A 20 -0.85 -19.77 19.83
C PRO A 20 -2.11 -19.80 20.72
N ARG A 21 -2.88 -18.70 20.81
CA ARG A 21 -4.08 -18.56 21.66
C ARG A 21 -5.36 -18.21 20.89
N ARG A 22 -5.46 -18.52 19.59
CA ARG A 22 -6.69 -18.28 18.83
C ARG A 22 -7.68 -19.42 18.98
N SER A 23 -8.98 -19.10 18.99
CA SER A 23 -10.02 -20.11 18.97
C SER A 23 -9.97 -20.91 17.65
N SER A 24 -10.30 -22.19 17.72
CA SER A 24 -10.34 -23.06 16.54
C SER A 24 -11.30 -22.52 15.46
N TRP A 25 -12.42 -21.93 15.90
CA TRP A 25 -13.37 -21.26 15.01
C TRP A 25 -12.74 -20.06 14.27
N LEU A 26 -12.02 -19.18 14.98
CA LEU A 26 -11.35 -18.03 14.36
C LEU A 26 -10.29 -18.48 13.34
N MET A 27 -9.53 -19.53 13.65
CA MET A 27 -8.55 -20.07 12.70
C MET A 27 -9.20 -20.61 11.44
N SER A 28 -10.31 -21.36 11.57
CA SER A 28 -11.06 -21.88 10.42
C SER A 28 -11.60 -20.74 9.56
N THR A 29 -12.25 -19.74 10.19
CA THR A 29 -12.83 -18.59 9.49
C THR A 29 -11.76 -17.79 8.74
N LEU A 30 -10.61 -17.54 9.36
CA LEU A 30 -9.51 -16.83 8.70
C LEU A 30 -8.93 -17.63 7.53
N SER A 31 -8.76 -18.95 7.69
CA SER A 31 -8.29 -19.82 6.60
C SER A 31 -9.26 -19.81 5.41
N ASP A 32 -10.57 -19.86 5.66
CA ASP A 32 -11.59 -19.82 4.62
C ASP A 32 -11.60 -18.45 3.89
N LEU A 33 -11.42 -17.35 4.63
CA LEU A 33 -11.29 -16.01 4.05
C LEU A 33 -10.02 -15.89 3.20
N ASP A 34 -8.90 -16.43 3.65
CA ASP A 34 -7.64 -16.45 2.90
C ASP A 34 -7.80 -17.22 1.59
N GLU A 35 -8.45 -18.40 1.62
CA GLU A 35 -8.66 -19.20 0.42
C GLU A 35 -9.55 -18.46 -0.59
N LYS A 36 -10.67 -17.89 -0.15
CA LYS A 36 -11.54 -17.11 -1.05
C LYS A 36 -10.82 -15.88 -1.62
N THR A 37 -9.99 -15.22 -0.82
CA THR A 37 -9.18 -14.07 -1.27
C THR A 37 -8.15 -14.51 -2.33
N LYS A 38 -7.51 -15.67 -2.16
CA LYS A 38 -6.63 -16.26 -3.19
C LYS A 38 -7.38 -16.57 -4.47
N VAL A 39 -8.61 -17.09 -4.39
CA VAL A 39 -9.44 -17.34 -5.57
C VAL A 39 -9.75 -16.04 -6.31
N MET A 40 -10.17 -14.98 -5.60
CA MET A 40 -10.44 -13.67 -6.21
C MET A 40 -9.23 -13.10 -6.95
N LEU A 41 -8.04 -13.17 -6.36
CA LEU A 41 -6.82 -12.72 -7.02
C LEU A 41 -6.47 -13.51 -8.26
N LYS A 42 -6.65 -14.83 -8.25
CA LYS A 42 -6.41 -15.67 -9.42
C LYS A 42 -7.33 -15.29 -10.58
N LEU A 43 -8.51 -14.74 -10.30
CA LEU A 43 -9.36 -14.18 -11.34
C LEU A 43 -8.77 -12.91 -11.97
N ILE A 44 -7.95 -12.15 -11.23
CA ILE A 44 -7.37 -10.87 -11.65
C ILE A 44 -5.98 -11.04 -12.28
N GLU A 45 -5.12 -11.89 -11.72
CA GLU A 45 -3.69 -11.94 -12.04
C GLU A 45 -3.30 -12.79 -13.25
N GLN A 46 -4.24 -13.49 -13.90
CA GLN A 46 -3.89 -14.55 -14.85
C GLN A 46 -2.99 -14.05 -16.00
N ASP A 47 -1.90 -14.79 -16.24
CA ASP A 47 -0.93 -14.46 -17.29
C ASP A 47 -1.61 -14.45 -18.66
N ALA A 48 -1.40 -13.38 -19.40
CA ALA A 48 -1.89 -13.21 -20.76
C ALA A 48 -0.74 -12.72 -21.63
N ASP A 49 -0.51 -13.42 -22.73
CA ASP A 49 0.58 -13.13 -23.67
C ASP A 49 0.40 -11.77 -24.38
N SER A 50 -0.82 -11.23 -24.38
CA SER A 50 -1.15 -9.93 -24.96
C SER A 50 -2.14 -9.13 -24.10
N PHE A 51 -2.08 -7.79 -24.23
CA PHE A 51 -2.99 -6.87 -23.53
C PHE A 51 -4.47 -7.12 -23.89
N ALA A 52 -4.76 -7.37 -25.18
CA ALA A 52 -6.12 -7.64 -25.65
C ALA A 52 -6.71 -8.90 -25.00
N GLN A 53 -5.92 -9.98 -24.93
CA GLN A 53 -6.33 -11.21 -24.25
C GLN A 53 -6.52 -11.01 -22.74
N ARG A 54 -5.67 -10.19 -22.10
CA ARG A 54 -5.85 -9.84 -20.68
C ARG A 54 -7.18 -9.13 -20.43
N ALA A 55 -7.50 -8.14 -21.26
CA ALA A 55 -8.76 -7.40 -21.16
C ALA A 55 -9.96 -8.32 -21.40
N GLU A 56 -9.89 -9.17 -22.42
CA GLU A 56 -10.97 -10.13 -22.73
C GLU A 56 -11.22 -11.11 -21.58
N MET A 57 -10.16 -11.70 -21.02
CA MET A 57 -10.27 -12.62 -19.87
C MET A 57 -10.83 -11.91 -18.63
N TYR A 58 -10.41 -10.67 -18.37
CA TYR A 58 -10.94 -9.88 -17.26
C TYR A 58 -12.46 -9.70 -17.39
N TYR A 59 -12.97 -9.25 -18.54
CA TYR A 59 -14.41 -9.04 -18.71
C TYR A 59 -15.22 -10.33 -18.61
N LYS A 60 -14.66 -11.47 -19.04
CA LYS A 60 -15.28 -12.80 -18.87
C LYS A 60 -15.39 -13.22 -17.40
N LYS A 61 -14.37 -12.94 -16.58
CA LYS A 61 -14.32 -13.32 -15.15
C LYS A 61 -14.94 -12.30 -14.20
N ARG A 62 -15.17 -11.07 -14.67
CA ARG A 62 -15.71 -9.97 -13.88
C ARG A 62 -17.01 -10.34 -13.14
N PRO A 63 -18.00 -11.05 -13.72
CA PRO A 63 -19.21 -11.43 -13.00
C PRO A 63 -18.92 -12.29 -11.77
N GLU A 64 -18.07 -13.31 -11.90
CA GLU A 64 -17.68 -14.21 -10.81
C GLU A 64 -16.96 -13.45 -9.69
N LEU A 65 -16.04 -12.55 -10.06
CA LEU A 65 -15.35 -11.70 -9.10
C LEU A 65 -16.32 -10.78 -8.35
N VAL A 66 -17.29 -10.17 -9.05
CA VAL A 66 -18.30 -9.30 -8.44
C VAL A 66 -19.14 -10.10 -7.44
N THR A 67 -19.62 -11.28 -7.80
CA THR A 67 -20.40 -12.15 -6.89
C THR A 67 -19.62 -12.47 -5.62
N MET A 68 -18.37 -12.89 -5.72
CA MET A 68 -17.58 -13.19 -4.53
C MET A 68 -17.35 -11.95 -3.64
N VAL A 69 -17.17 -10.76 -4.24
CA VAL A 69 -17.01 -9.51 -3.48
C VAL A 69 -18.31 -9.13 -2.76
N GLU A 70 -19.46 -9.30 -3.42
CA GLU A 70 -20.77 -9.08 -2.80
C GLU A 70 -21.01 -10.01 -1.61
N ASP A 71 -20.66 -11.29 -1.75
CA ASP A 71 -20.77 -12.28 -0.67
C ASP A 71 -19.88 -11.92 0.52
N PHE A 72 -18.64 -11.47 0.26
CA PHE A 72 -17.75 -10.96 1.29
C PHE A 72 -18.35 -9.75 2.02
N TYR A 73 -18.89 -8.79 1.27
CA TYR A 73 -19.50 -7.60 1.83
C TYR A 73 -20.68 -7.95 2.73
N ARG A 74 -21.58 -8.84 2.26
CA ARG A 74 -22.73 -9.31 3.04
C ARG A 74 -22.30 -10.03 4.31
N ALA A 75 -21.35 -10.94 4.22
CA ALA A 75 -20.85 -11.69 5.37
C ALA A 75 -20.20 -10.78 6.40
N HIS A 76 -19.31 -9.87 5.97
CA HIS A 76 -18.65 -8.94 6.87
C HIS A 76 -19.63 -7.95 7.50
N ARG A 77 -20.63 -7.48 6.73
CA ARG A 77 -21.68 -6.60 7.26
C ARG A 77 -22.49 -7.30 8.34
N SER A 78 -22.93 -8.53 8.10
CA SER A 78 -23.67 -9.32 9.08
C SER A 78 -22.85 -9.61 10.34
N LEU A 79 -21.56 -9.93 10.17
CA LEU A 79 -20.67 -10.15 11.32
C LEU A 79 -20.52 -8.89 12.18
N ALA A 80 -20.39 -7.72 11.55
CA ALA A 80 -20.31 -6.45 12.26
C ALA A 80 -21.62 -6.11 12.99
N GLU A 81 -22.78 -6.39 12.38
CA GLU A 81 -24.09 -6.21 13.03
C GLU A 81 -24.27 -7.14 14.24
N GLN A 82 -23.88 -8.42 14.11
CA GLN A 82 -23.95 -9.38 15.22
C GLN A 82 -23.01 -9.01 16.36
N TYR A 83 -21.80 -8.53 16.04
CA TYR A 83 -20.88 -8.05 17.08
C TYR A 83 -21.45 -6.86 17.85
N ASP A 84 -22.09 -5.91 17.16
CA ASP A 84 -22.75 -4.76 17.79
C ASP A 84 -23.93 -5.20 18.68
N GLN A 85 -24.73 -6.16 18.22
CA GLN A 85 -25.82 -6.77 19.01
C GLN A 85 -25.30 -7.45 20.27
N LEU A 86 -24.27 -8.30 20.16
CA LEU A 86 -23.67 -8.98 21.32
C LEU A 86 -23.08 -8.00 22.32
N LYS A 87 -22.51 -6.90 21.83
CA LYS A 87 -21.99 -5.84 22.70
C LYS A 87 -23.12 -5.16 23.48
N LEU A 88 -24.22 -4.81 22.81
CA LEU A 88 -25.39 -4.22 23.46
C LEU A 88 -26.07 -5.20 24.44
N GLU A 89 -26.12 -6.49 24.12
CA GLU A 89 -26.65 -7.53 25.00
C GLU A 89 -25.79 -7.67 26.26
N SER A 90 -24.46 -7.67 26.13
CA SER A 90 -23.56 -7.67 27.28
C SER A 90 -23.70 -6.42 28.15
N GLU A 91 -23.96 -5.25 27.55
CA GLU A 91 -24.20 -3.99 28.28
C GLU A 91 -25.59 -3.99 28.98
N GLN A 92 -26.59 -4.69 28.45
CA GLN A 92 -27.91 -4.86 29.08
C GLN A 92 -27.90 -5.89 30.23
N GLU A 93 -27.14 -6.98 30.10
CA GLU A 93 -26.93 -7.95 31.18
C GLU A 93 -26.20 -7.32 32.38
N GLU A 94 -25.33 -6.33 32.15
CA GLU A 94 -24.70 -5.51 33.19
C GLU A 94 -25.68 -4.54 33.91
N GLU A 95 -26.87 -4.25 33.37
CA GLU A 95 -27.88 -3.43 34.05
C GLU A 95 -28.82 -4.27 34.93
N ILE A 96 -29.06 -5.55 34.58
CA ILE A 96 -29.89 -6.49 35.35
C ILE A 96 -29.09 -7.18 36.49
N THR A 97 -27.76 -7.24 36.42
CA THR A 97 -26.91 -7.97 37.40
C THR A 97 -26.18 -7.09 38.41
N LYS A 98 -26.35 -5.76 38.36
CA LYS A 98 -25.74 -4.80 39.31
C LYS A 98 -26.23 -4.93 40.75
N GLU A 99 -27.32 -5.67 41.01
CA GLU A 99 -27.78 -5.95 42.38
C GLU A 99 -27.12 -7.19 43.03
N GLU A 100 -26.45 -8.10 42.30
CA GLU A 100 -25.98 -9.36 42.92
C GLU A 100 -24.53 -9.80 42.71
N VAL A 101 -23.76 -9.31 41.74
CA VAL A 101 -22.37 -9.83 41.53
C VAL A 101 -21.29 -8.86 41.99
N SER A 102 -21.44 -8.44 43.26
CA SER A 102 -20.27 -8.15 44.07
C SER A 102 -19.60 -9.49 44.40
N ASN A 103 -18.34 -9.67 43.95
CA ASN A 103 -17.41 -10.78 44.22
C ASN A 103 -17.18 -11.78 43.06
N LYS A 104 -15.94 -11.74 42.54
CA LYS A 104 -15.19 -12.75 41.75
C LYS A 104 -15.04 -12.50 40.24
N ILE A 105 -14.50 -11.37 39.83
CA ILE A 105 -13.70 -11.28 38.59
C ILE A 105 -12.43 -10.50 38.90
N ASP A 106 -11.27 -11.08 38.59
CA ASP A 106 -9.95 -10.51 38.88
C ASP A 106 -9.74 -9.20 38.11
N VAL A 107 -9.95 -8.09 38.83
CA VAL A 107 -9.74 -6.71 38.38
C VAL A 107 -8.31 -6.47 37.85
N SER A 108 -7.33 -7.31 38.24
CA SER A 108 -5.93 -7.19 37.83
C SER A 108 -5.70 -7.43 36.33
N GLU A 109 -6.38 -8.40 35.74
CA GLU A 109 -6.20 -8.77 34.33
C GLU A 109 -6.89 -7.78 33.40
N PHE A 110 -8.08 -7.29 33.78
CA PHE A 110 -8.80 -6.23 33.07
C PHE A 110 -8.01 -4.91 33.04
N VAL A 111 -7.35 -4.55 34.16
CA VAL A 111 -6.48 -3.37 34.24
C VAL A 111 -5.22 -3.51 33.39
N LYS A 112 -4.67 -4.73 33.22
CA LYS A 112 -3.53 -4.98 32.31
C LYS A 112 -3.95 -4.90 30.85
N LEU A 113 -5.05 -5.55 30.48
CA LEU A 113 -5.59 -5.51 29.13
C LEU A 113 -5.98 -4.08 28.70
N GLY A 114 -6.53 -3.27 29.61
CA GLY A 114 -6.82 -1.86 29.35
C GLY A 114 -5.55 -1.04 29.04
N LYS A 115 -4.46 -1.27 29.79
CA LYS A 115 -3.16 -0.63 29.52
C LYS A 115 -2.57 -1.08 28.19
N ASP A 116 -2.63 -2.37 27.89
CA ASP A 116 -2.13 -2.92 26.63
C ASP A 116 -2.92 -2.39 25.44
N LEU A 117 -4.24 -2.23 25.57
CA LEU A 117 -5.11 -1.66 24.54
C LEU A 117 -4.80 -0.18 24.29
N GLU A 118 -4.51 0.59 25.33
CA GLU A 118 -4.09 1.99 25.20
C GLU A 118 -2.72 2.09 24.51
N ILE A 119 -1.75 1.24 24.86
CA ILE A 119 -0.43 1.18 24.22
C ILE A 119 -0.57 0.78 22.74
N LEU A 120 -1.41 -0.20 22.42
CA LEU A 120 -1.61 -0.67 21.05
C LEU A 120 -2.28 0.40 20.18
N LYS A 121 -3.25 1.13 20.75
CA LYS A 121 -3.90 2.27 20.12
C LYS A 121 -2.90 3.38 19.80
N GLU A 122 -1.98 3.67 20.72
CA GLU A 122 -0.94 4.67 20.50
C GLU A 122 0.08 4.22 19.44
N LYS A 123 0.51 2.95 19.47
CA LYS A 123 1.36 2.38 18.41
C LYS A 123 0.70 2.44 17.03
N ASN A 124 -0.61 2.19 16.95
CA ASN A 124 -1.36 2.32 15.71
C ASN A 124 -1.43 3.77 15.22
N LYS A 125 -1.56 4.76 16.13
CA LYS A 125 -1.49 6.18 15.74
C LYS A 125 -0.11 6.54 15.19
N VAL A 126 0.96 6.13 15.88
CA VAL A 126 2.34 6.39 15.46
C VAL A 126 2.62 5.74 14.10
N MET A 127 2.24 4.47 13.92
CA MET A 127 2.43 3.77 12.65
C MET A 127 1.64 4.43 11.51
N LYS A 128 0.43 4.92 11.78
CA LYS A 128 -0.36 5.68 10.81
C LYS A 128 0.30 7.02 10.45
N ALA A 129 0.92 7.71 11.40
CA ALA A 129 1.65 8.95 11.16
C ALA A 129 2.92 8.70 10.31
N GLU A 130 3.72 7.68 10.64
CA GLU A 130 4.90 7.31 9.85
C GLU A 130 4.57 6.94 8.41
N LEU A 131 3.43 6.28 8.18
CA LEU A 131 2.95 5.99 6.83
C LEU A 131 2.63 7.27 6.04
N MET A 132 2.03 8.28 6.69
CA MET A 132 1.76 9.56 6.03
C MET A 132 3.03 10.31 5.66
N ASP A 133 4.04 10.33 6.54
CA ASP A 133 5.34 10.97 6.26
C ASP A 133 6.05 10.28 5.09
N LYS A 134 6.10 8.94 5.08
CA LYS A 134 6.69 8.17 3.98
C LYS A 134 5.95 8.36 2.66
N ASP A 135 4.64 8.54 2.69
CA ASP A 135 3.89 8.82 1.47
C ASP A 135 4.12 10.24 0.96
N GLU A 136 4.39 11.22 1.84
CA GLU A 136 4.80 12.57 1.44
C GLU A 136 6.19 12.59 0.80
N GLU A 137 7.16 11.84 1.35
CA GLU A 137 8.48 11.68 0.73
C GLU A 137 8.38 11.08 -0.68
N LYS A 138 7.56 10.04 -0.86
CA LYS A 138 7.31 9.45 -2.18
C LYS A 138 6.66 10.45 -3.15
N ARG A 139 5.71 11.27 -2.67
CA ARG A 139 5.08 12.32 -3.49
C ARG A 139 6.11 13.35 -3.95
N GLU A 140 7.03 13.76 -3.07
CA GLU A 140 8.07 14.73 -3.42
C GLU A 140 9.07 14.15 -4.43
N VAL A 141 9.48 12.89 -4.28
CA VAL A 141 10.33 12.21 -5.28
C VAL A 141 9.65 12.16 -6.65
N ILE A 142 8.35 11.83 -6.70
CA ILE A 142 7.58 11.86 -7.95
C ILE A 142 7.56 13.27 -8.55
N ARG A 143 7.41 14.31 -7.72
CA ARG A 143 7.43 15.71 -8.18
C ARG A 143 8.79 16.09 -8.78
N GLN A 144 9.88 15.72 -8.11
CA GLN A 144 11.24 15.98 -8.57
C GLN A 144 11.55 15.26 -9.89
N LEU A 145 11.20 13.98 -9.99
CA LEU A 145 11.38 13.20 -11.22
C LEU A 145 10.54 13.75 -12.38
N SER A 146 9.31 14.18 -12.09
CA SER A 146 8.42 14.81 -13.09
C SER A 146 9.01 16.12 -13.62
N MET A 147 9.57 16.94 -12.73
CA MET A 147 10.24 18.19 -13.11
C MET A 147 11.48 17.93 -13.98
N ALA A 148 12.30 16.94 -13.61
CA ALA A 148 13.46 16.55 -14.41
C ALA A 148 13.07 15.98 -15.79
N LEU A 149 11.98 15.20 -15.85
CA LEU A 149 11.45 14.66 -17.10
C LEU A 149 10.97 15.78 -18.05
N GLU A 150 10.28 16.80 -17.53
CA GLU A 150 9.81 17.91 -18.37
C GLU A 150 10.99 18.73 -18.91
N ILE A 151 12.02 19.00 -18.09
CA ILE A 151 13.26 19.67 -18.54
C ILE A 151 13.94 18.86 -19.65
N LEU A 152 14.13 17.54 -19.47
CA LEU A 152 14.75 16.69 -20.48
C LEU A 152 13.93 16.62 -21.77
N LYS A 153 12.61 16.71 -21.67
CA LYS A 153 11.71 16.73 -22.84
C LYS A 153 11.83 18.05 -23.59
N GLU A 154 11.89 19.19 -22.89
CA GLU A 154 12.14 20.51 -23.47
C GLU A 154 13.52 20.58 -24.14
N GLU A 155 14.55 20.03 -23.50
CA GLU A 155 15.90 19.95 -24.06
C GLU A 155 15.94 19.06 -25.31
N ASN A 156 15.25 17.92 -25.31
CA ASN A 156 15.12 17.05 -26.48
C ASN A 156 14.39 17.76 -27.64
N ILE A 157 13.39 18.58 -27.35
CA ILE A 157 12.72 19.41 -28.37
C ILE A 157 13.69 20.45 -28.94
N CYS A 158 14.48 21.11 -28.08
CA CYS A 158 15.50 22.08 -28.49
C CYS A 158 16.59 21.43 -29.35
N LEU A 159 17.11 20.28 -28.93
CA LEU A 159 18.12 19.51 -29.67
C LEU A 159 17.59 19.08 -31.04
N LYS A 160 16.37 18.53 -31.13
CA LYS A 160 15.74 18.16 -32.41
C LYS A 160 15.60 19.35 -33.36
N LYS A 161 15.25 20.53 -32.83
CA LYS A 161 15.16 21.76 -33.61
C LYS A 161 16.53 22.20 -34.13
N CYS A 162 17.56 22.19 -33.28
CA CYS A 162 18.92 22.55 -33.69
C CYS A 162 19.55 21.58 -34.69
N ILE A 163 19.26 20.28 -34.59
CA ILE A 163 19.70 19.28 -35.59
C ILE A 163 19.05 19.53 -36.95
N LYS A 164 17.76 19.92 -36.96
CA LYS A 164 17.05 20.30 -38.19
C LYS A 164 17.68 21.54 -38.83
N ASP A 165 18.07 22.53 -38.02
CA ASP A 165 18.64 23.80 -38.47
C ASP A 165 20.13 23.71 -38.88
N SER A 166 20.90 22.76 -38.35
CA SER A 166 22.34 22.58 -38.61
C SER A 166 22.69 21.91 -39.94
N THR A 167 21.70 21.42 -40.68
CA THR A 167 21.85 20.96 -42.07
C THR A 167 22.32 22.08 -43.03
N LYS A 168 22.29 23.35 -42.59
CA LYS A 168 23.01 24.47 -43.21
C LYS A 168 24.38 24.62 -42.54
N LYS A 169 25.43 24.16 -43.25
CA LYS A 169 26.87 23.98 -42.90
C LYS A 169 27.62 25.03 -42.05
N LYS A 170 27.01 26.12 -41.56
CA LYS A 170 27.70 27.24 -40.87
C LYS A 170 27.48 27.35 -39.35
N GLY A 171 26.60 26.55 -38.73
CA GLY A 171 26.17 26.76 -37.33
C GLY A 171 26.84 25.92 -36.22
N LEU A 172 27.83 25.08 -36.53
CA LEU A 172 28.34 24.06 -35.58
C LEU A 172 29.11 24.66 -34.38
N PHE A 173 29.80 25.80 -34.58
CA PHE A 173 30.56 26.48 -33.52
C PHE A 173 29.66 27.27 -32.56
N GLU A 174 28.62 27.94 -33.07
CA GLU A 174 27.62 28.63 -32.23
C GLU A 174 26.79 27.65 -31.40
N PHE A 175 26.53 26.45 -31.94
CA PHE A 175 25.82 25.39 -31.25
C PHE A 175 26.55 24.93 -29.98
N ASN A 176 27.86 24.68 -30.04
CA ASN A 176 28.64 24.23 -28.87
C ASN A 176 28.68 25.31 -27.76
N ALA A 177 28.81 26.59 -28.14
CA ALA A 177 28.82 27.70 -27.18
C ALA A 177 27.45 27.92 -26.51
N LYS A 178 26.35 27.77 -27.26
CA LYS A 178 24.98 27.92 -26.74
C LYS A 178 24.55 26.70 -25.89
N TRP A 179 24.96 25.51 -26.31
CA TRP A 179 24.74 24.24 -25.59
C TRP A 179 25.47 24.24 -24.24
N LYS A 180 26.76 24.59 -24.21
CA LYS A 180 27.53 24.67 -22.94
C LYS A 180 26.99 25.71 -21.96
N LYS A 181 26.46 26.85 -22.43
CA LYS A 181 25.82 27.85 -21.56
C LYS A 181 24.49 27.37 -20.95
N SER A 182 23.75 26.51 -21.64
CA SER A 182 22.43 26.03 -21.19
C SER A 182 22.53 24.80 -20.28
N ILE A 183 23.46 23.89 -20.54
CA ILE A 183 23.65 22.63 -19.78
C ILE A 183 24.23 22.91 -18.37
N PHE A 184 25.04 23.97 -18.21
CA PHE A 184 25.79 24.23 -16.98
C PHE A 184 25.24 25.37 -16.10
N SER A 185 24.01 25.85 -16.32
CA SER A 185 23.42 26.87 -15.45
C SER A 185 22.96 26.29 -14.10
N GLY A 186 23.93 25.88 -13.27
CA GLY A 186 24.05 25.92 -11.81
C GLY A 186 22.88 25.59 -10.86
N LYS A 187 21.68 25.27 -11.35
CA LYS A 187 20.46 25.11 -10.54
C LYS A 187 20.04 23.66 -10.31
N LEU A 188 20.70 22.69 -10.94
CA LEU A 188 20.21 21.31 -10.95
C LEU A 188 20.50 20.51 -9.66
N PHE A 189 21.36 20.99 -8.75
CA PHE A 189 21.66 20.30 -7.48
C PHE A 189 21.93 21.25 -6.31
N GLY A 190 21.31 22.43 -6.30
CA GLY A 190 21.41 23.40 -5.20
C GLY A 190 20.32 23.19 -4.14
N GLY A 191 20.34 22.06 -3.43
CA GLY A 191 19.37 21.75 -2.38
C GLY A 191 19.98 20.84 -1.32
N ASN A 192 20.24 21.39 -0.13
CA ASN A 192 20.90 20.79 1.03
C ASN A 192 20.60 19.29 1.24
N SER A 193 21.57 18.43 0.93
CA SER A 193 21.56 17.03 1.33
C SER A 193 21.99 16.90 2.80
N LYS A 194 21.01 16.86 3.72
CA LYS A 194 21.19 16.16 5.01
C LYS A 194 21.10 14.65 4.75
N PHE A 195 22.08 14.10 4.05
CA PHE A 195 22.30 12.65 4.00
C PHE A 195 23.74 12.42 4.45
N GLN A 196 23.91 11.98 5.69
CA GLN A 196 25.19 11.45 6.12
C GLN A 196 25.31 9.99 5.66
N PRO A 197 26.46 9.56 5.11
CA PRO A 197 26.68 8.17 4.80
C PRO A 197 26.89 7.39 6.12
N ILE A 198 26.07 6.38 6.35
CA ILE A 198 26.34 5.38 7.38
C ILE A 198 27.53 4.57 6.89
N VAL A 199 28.69 4.81 7.49
CA VAL A 199 29.89 3.99 7.34
C VAL A 199 29.62 2.67 8.03
N ALA A 200 29.70 1.58 7.27
CA ALA A 200 29.69 0.22 7.79
C ALA A 200 30.99 -0.04 8.56
N LEU A 201 30.86 -0.43 9.84
CA LEU A 201 31.80 -1.24 10.60
C LEU A 201 30.99 -2.22 11.45
#